data_AF-A0A7S3XW41-F1
#
_entry.id   AF-A0A7S3XW41-F1
#
_cell.length_a   1.000
_cell.length_b   1.000
_cell.length_c   1.000
_cell.angle_alpha   90.00
_cell.angle_beta   90.00
_cell.angle_gamma   90.00
#
_symmetry.space_group_name_H-M   'P 1'
#
loop_
_entity.id
_entity.type
_entity.pdbx_description
1 polymer ?
#
loop_
_entity_poly.entity_id
_entity_poly.type
_entity_poly.pdbx_seq_one_letter_code
_entity_poly.pdbx_strand_id
1 'polypeptide(L)'
;KILADNENIKTIVSTNGSEGATLLCKKSEVEGFFLQEDDRSPLKVAREDLGGGLALLRCPAWPVDPADVVDTTGAGDSFIGGFIFGLLSKMSASQALNLASYIAAQKLKQPGARQGLPRVQSIPDDLLTV
;
A
#
# COMPACT_ATOMS: atom_id res chain seq x y z
N LYS A 1 20.91 2.13 -0.02
CA LYS A 1 21.84 1.39 -0.90
C LYS A 1 21.15 1.09 -2.21
N ILE A 2 20.34 0.02 -2.35
CA ILE A 2 19.67 -0.34 -3.64
C ILE A 2 19.03 0.85 -4.38
N LEU A 3 18.19 1.66 -3.71
CA LEU A 3 17.49 2.78 -4.36
C LEU A 3 18.38 4.02 -4.59
N ALA A 4 19.41 4.20 -3.77
CA ALA A 4 20.34 5.34 -3.87
C ALA A 4 21.40 5.08 -4.96
N ASP A 5 21.79 3.83 -5.15
CA ASP A 5 22.89 3.42 -6.01
C ASP A 5 22.40 2.99 -7.41
N ASN A 6 21.09 3.10 -7.69
CA ASN A 6 20.49 2.67 -8.95
C ASN A 6 19.49 3.71 -9.48
N GLU A 7 19.81 4.32 -10.62
CA GLU A 7 18.97 5.34 -11.23
C GLU A 7 17.64 4.79 -11.77
N ASN A 8 17.62 3.52 -12.17
CA ASN A 8 16.44 2.87 -12.76
C ASN A 8 15.39 2.45 -11.73
N ILE A 9 15.75 2.40 -10.44
CA ILE A 9 14.81 2.10 -9.37
C ILE A 9 14.22 3.41 -8.85
N LYS A 10 12.92 3.57 -9.02
CA LYS A 10 12.16 4.75 -8.59
C LYS A 10 11.59 4.60 -7.18
N THR A 11 11.08 3.40 -6.90
CA THR A 11 10.30 3.09 -5.71
C THR A 11 10.59 1.67 -5.25
N ILE A 12 10.69 1.46 -3.93
CA ILE A 12 10.67 0.16 -3.26
C ILE A 12 9.50 0.18 -2.29
N VAL A 13 8.70 -0.88 -2.28
CA VAL A 13 7.63 -1.10 -1.31
C VAL A 13 7.87 -2.42 -0.60
N SER A 14 7.64 -2.45 0.70
CA SER A 14 7.76 -3.63 1.54
C SER A 14 6.60 -3.69 2.52
N THR A 15 6.07 -4.89 2.74
CA THR A 15 5.11 -5.17 3.80
C THR A 15 5.86 -5.44 5.11
N ASN A 16 5.30 -4.97 6.22
CA ASN A 16 5.84 -5.14 7.57
C ASN A 16 4.90 -6.00 8.45
N GLY A 17 4.01 -6.79 7.83
CA GLY A 17 3.03 -7.61 8.55
C GLY A 17 1.97 -6.75 9.25
N SER A 18 1.75 -6.99 10.54
CA SER A 18 0.77 -6.25 11.35
C SER A 18 1.08 -4.76 11.51
N GLU A 19 2.32 -4.35 11.23
CA GLU A 19 2.74 -2.95 11.28
C GLU A 19 2.45 -2.18 9.98
N GLY A 20 1.89 -2.86 8.96
CA GLY A 20 1.50 -2.25 7.70
C GLY A 20 2.57 -2.36 6.63
N ALA A 21 2.97 -1.23 6.04
CA ALA A 21 3.91 -1.20 4.93
C ALA A 21 4.78 0.06 4.91
N THR A 22 5.96 -0.11 4.33
CA THR A 22 6.92 0.97 4.08
C THR A 22 7.11 1.12 2.57
N LEU A 23 7.08 2.35 2.08
CA LEU A 23 7.46 2.70 0.72
C LEU A 23 8.60 3.71 0.76
N LEU A 24 9.68 3.42 0.04
CA LEU A 24 10.81 4.30 -0.17
C LEU A 24 10.82 4.73 -1.64
N CYS A 25 10.89 6.02 -1.91
CA CYS A 25 10.92 6.55 -3.27
C CYS A 25 11.85 7.75 -3.43
N LYS A 26 12.19 8.08 -4.68
CA LYS A 26 12.90 9.32 -5.02
C LYS A 26 11.96 10.51 -4.94
N LYS A 27 12.44 11.67 -4.48
CA LYS A 27 11.69 12.93 -4.39
C LYS A 27 11.16 13.43 -5.73
N SER A 28 11.86 13.16 -6.83
CA SER A 28 11.35 13.47 -8.16
C SER A 28 10.03 12.73 -8.48
N GLU A 29 9.83 11.55 -7.91
CA GLU A 29 8.56 10.81 -8.00
C GLU A 29 7.53 11.31 -6.97
N VAL A 30 7.98 12.06 -5.95
CA VAL A 30 7.12 12.68 -4.93
C VAL A 30 6.43 13.94 -5.46
N GLU A 31 7.10 14.71 -6.32
CA GLU A 31 6.54 15.94 -6.89
C GLU A 31 5.55 15.66 -8.03
N GLY A 32 5.68 14.51 -8.71
CA GLY A 32 4.80 14.12 -9.81
C GLY A 32 3.72 13.14 -9.38
N PHE A 33 2.51 13.62 -9.06
CA PHE A 33 1.24 12.88 -8.93
C PHE A 33 1.17 11.75 -7.86
N PHE A 34 2.27 11.06 -7.58
CA PHE A 34 2.38 9.90 -6.72
C PHE A 34 2.18 10.24 -5.24
N LEU A 35 2.27 11.50 -4.79
CA LEU A 35 2.23 11.83 -3.35
C LEU A 35 1.45 13.10 -3.01
N GLN A 36 0.31 13.32 -3.65
CA GLN A 36 -0.67 14.23 -3.06
C GLN A 36 -1.17 13.62 -1.73
N GLU A 37 -1.12 14.40 -0.67
CA GLU A 37 -1.78 14.05 0.58
C GLU A 37 -3.28 13.95 0.29
N ASP A 38 -3.84 12.77 0.50
CA ASP A 38 -5.28 12.55 0.38
C ASP A 38 -5.86 12.45 1.79
N ASP A 39 -6.38 13.58 2.27
CA ASP A 39 -7.00 13.64 3.60
C ASP A 39 -8.26 12.79 3.72
N ARG A 40 -8.83 12.35 2.59
CA ARG A 40 -9.99 11.45 2.52
C ARG A 40 -9.60 9.98 2.76
N SER A 41 -8.32 9.65 2.65
CA SER A 41 -7.85 8.28 2.88
C SER A 41 -8.08 7.84 4.33
N PRO A 42 -8.68 6.67 4.57
CA PRO A 42 -9.00 6.19 5.90
C PRO A 42 -7.76 5.89 6.75
N LEU A 43 -6.66 5.44 6.13
CA LEU A 43 -5.38 5.29 6.79
C LEU A 43 -4.52 6.53 6.55
N LYS A 44 -4.07 7.15 7.64
CA LYS A 44 -3.11 8.26 7.60
C LYS A 44 -1.72 7.71 7.29
N VAL A 45 -1.29 7.92 6.05
CA VAL A 45 0.05 7.54 5.58
C VAL A 45 1.04 8.62 6.00
N ALA A 46 1.95 8.28 6.90
CA ALA A 46 2.97 9.22 7.36
C ALA A 46 4.08 9.35 6.32
N ARG A 47 4.59 10.56 6.14
CA ARG A 47 5.69 10.89 5.24
C ARG A 47 6.88 11.45 6.00
N GLU A 48 8.07 10.98 5.64
CA GLU A 48 9.34 11.44 6.18
C GLU A 48 10.32 11.73 5.05
N ASP A 49 11.00 12.88 5.14
CA ASP A 49 12.09 13.25 4.25
C ASP A 49 13.41 12.70 4.79
N LEU A 50 14.04 11.79 4.06
CA LEU A 50 15.29 11.15 4.49
C LEU A 50 16.55 11.93 4.06
N GLY A 51 16.40 13.08 3.41
CA GLY A 51 17.49 13.77 2.74
C GLY A 51 17.95 13.05 1.47
N GLY A 52 18.97 13.60 0.79
CA GLY A 52 19.56 12.95 -0.39
C GLY A 52 18.60 12.71 -1.56
N GLY A 53 17.49 13.47 -1.63
CA GLY A 53 16.49 13.28 -2.67
C GLY A 53 15.58 12.06 -2.46
N LEU A 54 15.47 11.52 -1.24
CA LEU A 54 14.61 10.37 -0.92
C LEU A 54 13.45 10.75 0.02
N ALA A 55 12.35 10.04 -0.12
CA ALA A 55 11.19 10.13 0.77
C ALA A 55 10.73 8.75 1.21
N LEU A 56 10.31 8.67 2.47
CA LEU A 56 9.77 7.48 3.11
C LEU A 56 8.29 7.68 3.41
N LEU A 57 7.49 6.67 3.09
CA LEU A 57 6.09 6.58 3.43
C LEU A 57 5.87 5.38 4.35
N ARG A 58 5.03 5.58 5.37
CA ARG A 58 4.59 4.53 6.28
C ARG A 58 3.07 4.48 6.27
N CYS A 59 2.53 3.39 5.76
CA CYS A 59 1.11 3.11 5.83
C CYS A 59 0.88 2.09 6.95
N PRO A 60 0.01 2.38 7.94
CA PRO A 60 -0.34 1.38 8.94
C PRO A 60 -1.08 0.20 8.29
N ALA A 61 -1.11 -0.94 8.98
CA ALA A 61 -1.99 -2.03 8.58
C ALA A 61 -3.45 -1.61 8.69
N TRP A 62 -4.28 -2.13 7.78
CA TRP A 62 -5.71 -1.96 7.88
C TRP A 62 -6.21 -2.65 9.15
N PRO A 63 -7.05 -1.99 9.97
CA PRO A 63 -7.52 -2.56 11.22
C PRO A 63 -8.38 -3.81 10.94
N VAL A 64 -8.07 -4.90 11.63
CA VAL A 64 -8.79 -6.18 11.55
C VAL A 64 -9.03 -6.66 12.97
N ASP A 65 -10.24 -7.14 13.26
CA ASP A 65 -10.51 -7.82 14.53
C ASP A 65 -9.71 -9.14 14.55
N PRO A 66 -8.90 -9.40 15.58
CA PRO A 66 -8.18 -10.67 15.69
C PRO A 66 -9.07 -11.91 15.57
N ALA A 67 -10.36 -11.82 15.95
CA ALA A 67 -11.32 -12.90 15.81
C ALA A 67 -11.70 -13.20 14.35
N ASP A 68 -11.53 -12.24 13.43
CA ASP A 68 -11.81 -12.39 11.99
C ASP A 68 -10.60 -12.94 11.20
N VAL A 69 -9.43 -13.08 11.83
CA VAL A 69 -8.22 -13.58 11.16
C VAL A 69 -8.25 -15.10 11.07
N VAL A 70 -8.47 -15.63 9.86
CA VAL A 70 -8.55 -17.06 9.58
C VAL A 70 -7.21 -17.62 9.08
N ASP A 71 -6.57 -16.94 8.13
CA ASP A 71 -5.32 -17.39 7.52
C ASP A 71 -4.52 -16.19 7.00
N THR A 72 -3.22 -16.11 7.29
CA THR A 72 -2.34 -15.02 6.85
C THR A 72 -1.59 -15.31 5.54
N THR A 73 -1.67 -16.55 5.03
CA THR A 73 -0.94 -17.01 3.83
C THR A 73 -1.25 -16.13 2.63
N GLY A 74 -0.25 -15.51 2.01
CA GLY A 74 -0.46 -14.67 0.81
C GLY A 74 -1.01 -13.26 1.08
N ALA A 75 -1.09 -12.81 2.33
CA ALA A 75 -1.50 -11.43 2.64
C ALA A 75 -0.53 -10.40 2.06
N GLY A 76 0.78 -10.69 2.10
CA GLY A 76 1.81 -9.86 1.48
C GLY A 76 1.69 -9.79 -0.04
N ASP A 77 1.46 -10.94 -0.69
CA ASP A 77 1.23 -10.97 -2.15
C ASP A 77 -0.03 -10.21 -2.54
N SER A 78 -1.08 -10.32 -1.73
CA SER A 78 -2.34 -9.59 -1.91
C SER A 78 -2.15 -8.07 -1.77
N PHE A 79 -1.35 -7.65 -0.78
CA PHE A 79 -0.94 -6.26 -0.63
C PHE A 79 -0.20 -5.77 -1.88
N ILE A 80 0.84 -6.46 -2.31
CA ILE A 80 1.66 -6.06 -3.45
C ILE A 80 0.82 -6.02 -4.73
N GLY A 81 -0.06 -7.01 -4.95
CA GLY A 81 -1.00 -7.02 -6.06
C GLY A 81 -1.97 -5.82 -6.04
N GLY A 82 -2.53 -5.52 -4.87
CA GLY A 82 -3.39 -4.35 -4.66
C GLY A 82 -2.67 -3.02 -4.90
N PHE A 83 -1.42 -2.92 -4.45
CA PHE A 83 -0.60 -1.72 -4.66
C PHE A 83 -0.29 -1.52 -6.15
N ILE A 84 0.11 -2.57 -6.86
CA ILE A 84 0.34 -2.53 -8.32
C ILE A 84 -0.94 -2.14 -9.05
N PHE A 85 -2.09 -2.70 -8.66
CA PHE A 85 -3.38 -2.32 -9.23
C PHE A 85 -3.66 -0.81 -9.06
N GLY A 86 -3.44 -0.27 -7.86
CA GLY A 86 -3.59 1.17 -7.61
C GLY A 86 -2.67 2.02 -8.48
N LEU A 87 -1.39 1.63 -8.61
CA LEU A 87 -0.43 2.34 -9.48
C LEU A 87 -0.88 2.35 -10.95
N LEU A 88 -1.31 1.20 -11.48
CA LEU A 88 -1.80 1.08 -12.85
C LEU A 88 -3.11 1.85 -13.07
N SER A 89 -3.90 2.02 -12.01
CA SER A 89 -5.11 2.83 -11.99
C SER A 89 -4.84 4.33 -11.83
N LYS A 90 -3.57 4.75 -11.84
CA LYS A 90 -3.14 6.14 -11.61
C LYS A 90 -3.66 6.68 -10.28
N MET A 91 -3.58 5.89 -9.22
CA MET A 91 -3.73 6.39 -7.85
C MET A 91 -2.41 7.03 -7.37
N SER A 92 -2.51 7.95 -6.41
CA SER A 92 -1.32 8.33 -5.63
C SER A 92 -0.81 7.11 -4.84
N ALA A 93 0.46 7.10 -4.44
CA ALA A 93 1.01 6.07 -3.59
C ALA A 93 0.27 5.97 -2.24
N SER A 94 -0.18 7.09 -1.66
CA SER A 94 -0.98 7.05 -0.43
C SER A 94 -2.31 6.33 -0.63
N GLN A 95 -3.01 6.61 -1.73
CA GLN A 95 -4.25 5.92 -2.12
C GLN A 95 -3.98 4.43 -2.42
N ALA A 96 -2.95 4.14 -3.20
CA ALA A 96 -2.57 2.77 -3.55
C ALA A 96 -2.15 1.95 -2.32
N LEU A 97 -1.44 2.55 -1.35
CA LEU A 97 -1.10 1.90 -0.09
C LEU A 97 -2.34 1.63 0.77
N ASN A 98 -3.30 2.57 0.81
CA ASN A 98 -4.58 2.38 1.49
C ASN A 98 -5.36 1.20 0.89
N LEU A 99 -5.53 1.19 -0.43
CA LEU A 99 -6.21 0.12 -1.16
C LEU A 99 -5.52 -1.23 -0.93
N ALA A 100 -4.19 -1.27 -1.05
CA ALA A 100 -3.40 -2.47 -0.81
C ALA A 100 -3.57 -3.02 0.62
N SER A 101 -3.57 -2.12 1.61
CA SER A 101 -3.77 -2.46 3.01
C SER A 101 -5.16 -3.06 3.25
N TYR A 102 -6.20 -2.47 2.65
CA TYR A 102 -7.56 -3.01 2.69
C TYR A 102 -7.65 -4.41 2.05
N ILE A 103 -7.09 -4.59 0.86
CA ILE A 103 -7.10 -5.88 0.14
C ILE A 103 -6.40 -6.97 0.96
N ALA A 104 -5.26 -6.64 1.57
CA ALA A 104 -4.53 -7.54 2.46
C ALA A 104 -5.37 -7.93 3.68
N ALA A 105 -6.08 -6.99 4.29
CA ALA A 105 -6.98 -7.26 5.42
C ALA A 105 -8.17 -8.15 5.03
N GLN A 106 -8.80 -7.95 3.87
CA GLN A 106 -9.87 -8.85 3.42
C GLN A 106 -9.34 -10.28 3.17
N LYS A 107 -8.11 -10.40 2.65
CA LYS A 107 -7.47 -11.70 2.46
C LYS A 107 -7.42 -12.50 3.76
N LEU A 108 -7.16 -11.86 4.90
CA LEU A 108 -6.99 -12.54 6.19
C LEU A 108 -8.22 -13.36 6.61
N LYS A 109 -9.40 -12.99 6.12
CA LYS A 109 -10.70 -13.51 6.57
C LYS A 109 -11.12 -14.83 5.93
N GLN A 110 -10.30 -15.39 5.03
CA GLN A 110 -10.59 -16.63 4.31
C GLN A 110 -9.32 -17.48 4.11
N PRO A 111 -9.46 -18.81 4.03
CA PRO A 111 -8.32 -19.71 3.89
C PRO A 111 -7.65 -19.65 2.51
N GLY A 112 -6.35 -19.97 2.48
CA GLY A 112 -5.53 -20.00 1.28
C GLY A 112 -5.13 -18.63 0.76
N ALA A 113 -4.28 -18.59 -0.27
CA ALA A 113 -3.65 -17.35 -0.74
C ALA A 113 -4.58 -16.40 -1.52
N ARG A 114 -5.72 -16.88 -2.04
CA ARG A 114 -6.53 -16.13 -3.02
C ARG A 114 -8.00 -15.98 -2.67
N GLN A 115 -8.57 -16.85 -1.82
CA GLN A 115 -10.02 -16.91 -1.63
C GLN A 115 -10.59 -15.66 -0.98
N GLY A 116 -9.83 -15.02 -0.08
CA GLY A 116 -10.22 -13.77 0.60
C GLY A 116 -9.97 -12.49 -0.21
N LEU A 117 -9.49 -12.59 -1.45
CA LEU A 117 -9.30 -11.40 -2.27
C LEU A 117 -10.66 -10.78 -2.62
N PRO A 118 -10.87 -9.48 -2.37
CA PRO A 118 -12.11 -8.82 -2.74
C PRO A 118 -12.18 -8.70 -4.26
N ARG A 119 -13.40 -8.69 -4.80
CA ARG A 119 -13.65 -8.24 -6.16
C ARG A 119 -13.75 -6.73 -6.18
N VAL A 120 -13.51 -6.10 -7.34
CA VAL A 120 -13.61 -4.64 -7.49
C VAL A 120 -14.97 -4.12 -6.99
N GLN A 121 -16.06 -4.84 -7.26
CA GLN A 121 -17.42 -4.43 -6.84
C GLN A 121 -17.66 -4.49 -5.33
N SER A 122 -16.79 -5.17 -4.57
CA SER A 122 -16.88 -5.28 -3.10
C SER A 122 -15.91 -4.34 -2.38
N ILE A 123 -15.06 -3.61 -3.11
CA ILE A 123 -14.17 -2.62 -2.53
C ILE A 123 -14.95 -1.32 -2.35
N PRO A 124 -14.87 -0.66 -1.18
CA PRO A 124 -15.46 0.66 -0.97
C PRO A 124 -15.06 1.68 -2.04
N ASP A 125 -16.03 2.46 -2.54
CA ASP A 125 -15.81 3.41 -3.63
C ASP A 125 -14.78 4.51 -3.30
N ASP A 126 -14.69 4.90 -2.03
CA ASP A 126 -13.71 5.86 -1.52
C ASP A 126 -12.27 5.34 -1.61
N LEU A 127 -12.06 4.03 -1.65
CA LEU A 127 -10.76 3.39 -1.89
C LEU A 127 -10.44 3.19 -3.38
N LEU A 128 -11.42 3.38 -4.27
CA LEU A 128 -11.25 3.25 -5.72
C LEU A 128 -11.22 4.60 -6.46
N THR A 129 -11.61 5.68 -5.78
CA THR A 129 -11.68 7.02 -6.38
C THR A 129 -10.29 7.65 -6.44
N VAL A 130 -9.89 8.11 -7.63
CA VAL A 130 -8.63 8.84 -7.88
C VAL A 130 -8.84 10.33 -7.65
#